data_AF-A0A2E5QHT6-F1
#
_entry.id   AF-A0A2E5QHT6-F1
#
_cell.length_a   1.000
_cell.length_b   1.000
_cell.length_c   1.000
_cell.angle_alpha   90.00
_cell.angle_beta   90.00
_cell.angle_gamma   90.00
#
_symmetry.space_group_name_H-M   'P 1'
#
loop_
_entity.id
_entity.type
_entity.pdbx_description
1 polymer ?
#
loop_
_entity_poly.entity_id
_entity_poly.type
_entity_poly.pdbx_seq_one_letter_code
_entity_poly.pdbx_strand_id
1 'polypeptide(L)'
;MFQLSFNNKNIWSQELNEIKNIETNIKRSNIYKTMLINWEEHCLECAVPECYTTCHLYSKRSDGACQRFSYGIFPNKKFSGLFKFGADVRFKKWAKLEADLLQFNFSVSKNTHKFSQLLSIKSPKIFSKITKIYSDKNSVDSKIMGYDDFIIECYSDNKNTFNLILECYAEEGNNRRITFRRSFEIKKGLNNFHINTDEFIGIKFRYIYLYPENDLNTRLIFTWLDFIKYKNNLVRKRDAPSKKVKCVAWDLDNTLWEGILIESDPSKIFITSNVIETIKSLDQKGIIQTIVSKNDHDSVSEILKRNGLWDYFIYPAINWGQKSSNLKTIAKKINIDLNTFALIDDSHFERFEVNKQLPQVRTFSNQEINNLLTYPEFDLPITETSKIRRKSYMSQIKREKIQENFSGDYDDFLKSCKMKIEIFVPSTKEQKTRCFELFQRSNQLNLSGNKFSEEELNHILHNPNYLMIAINCSDKFGKYGIIGVINNKISEENWELTDFVLSCRVAQKKVEHHILEWLMILAKEKKKKIFIAKSVHTPKNEPLLKVFSDMKFKKNQNNHMLKNLENISKKYDLITLEDKLLRKN
;
A
#
# COMPACT_ATOMS: atom_id res chain seq x y z
N MET A 1 -27.96 0.33 -8.13
CA MET A 1 -29.25 0.00 -8.80
C MET A 1 -29.13 0.31 -10.27
N PHE A 2 -29.89 -0.38 -11.13
CA PHE A 2 -29.78 -0.23 -12.58
C PHE A 2 -31.16 -0.16 -13.23
N GLN A 3 -31.29 0.65 -14.29
CA GLN A 3 -32.52 0.75 -15.08
C GLN A 3 -32.68 -0.48 -15.99
N LEU A 4 -33.29 -1.54 -15.46
CA LEU A 4 -33.46 -2.81 -16.17
C LEU A 4 -34.66 -2.84 -17.14
N SER A 5 -35.51 -1.82 -17.14
CA SER A 5 -36.82 -1.83 -17.84
C SER A 5 -36.72 -1.95 -19.37
N PHE A 6 -35.55 -1.70 -19.94
CA PHE A 6 -35.33 -1.64 -21.40
C PHE A 6 -34.38 -2.72 -21.89
N ASN A 7 -34.14 -3.75 -21.07
CA ASN A 7 -33.26 -4.83 -21.44
C ASN A 7 -33.85 -5.69 -22.57
N ASN A 8 -33.00 -6.19 -23.47
CA ASN A 8 -33.40 -7.07 -24.55
C ASN A 8 -32.67 -8.42 -24.46
N LYS A 9 -33.36 -9.43 -23.91
CA LYS A 9 -32.81 -10.78 -23.71
C LYS A 9 -32.36 -11.45 -25.00
N ASN A 10 -33.08 -11.24 -26.12
CA ASN A 10 -32.78 -11.91 -27.38
C ASN A 10 -31.44 -11.42 -27.93
N ILE A 11 -31.21 -10.09 -27.91
CA ILE A 11 -29.93 -9.51 -28.31
C ILE A 11 -28.82 -9.91 -27.33
N TRP A 12 -29.07 -9.81 -26.02
CA TRP A 12 -28.07 -10.20 -25.01
C TRP A 12 -27.67 -11.68 -25.10
N SER A 13 -28.58 -12.58 -25.48
CA SER A 13 -28.28 -14.02 -25.59
C SER A 13 -27.26 -14.35 -26.68
N GLN A 14 -27.01 -13.44 -27.62
CA GLN A 14 -25.98 -13.57 -28.65
C GLN A 14 -24.56 -13.28 -28.11
N GLU A 15 -24.44 -12.69 -26.91
CA GLU A 15 -23.18 -12.37 -26.23
C GLU A 15 -22.54 -13.55 -25.48
N LEU A 16 -23.09 -14.76 -25.64
CA LEU A 16 -22.70 -15.94 -24.87
C LEU A 16 -21.34 -16.48 -25.31
N ASN A 17 -20.30 -16.09 -24.57
CA ASN A 17 -19.04 -16.84 -24.46
C ASN A 17 -19.13 -17.85 -23.30
N GLU A 18 -18.31 -18.91 -23.31
CA GLU A 18 -18.14 -19.91 -22.23
C GLU A 18 -17.55 -19.30 -20.94
N ILE A 19 -18.28 -18.36 -20.33
CA ILE A 19 -17.86 -17.71 -19.10
C ILE A 19 -18.37 -18.55 -17.92
N LYS A 20 -17.43 -19.06 -17.11
CA LYS A 20 -17.70 -19.71 -15.82
C LYS A 20 -18.33 -18.71 -14.84
N ASN A 21 -19.00 -19.19 -13.79
CA ASN A 21 -19.52 -18.30 -12.75
C ASN A 21 -18.35 -17.51 -12.13
N ILE A 22 -18.48 -16.18 -12.10
CA ILE A 22 -17.48 -15.27 -11.53
C ILE A 22 -18.09 -14.60 -10.30
N GLU A 23 -17.47 -14.83 -9.16
CA GLU A 23 -17.80 -14.15 -7.91
C GLU A 23 -16.96 -12.89 -7.74
N THR A 24 -17.55 -11.89 -7.10
CA THR A 24 -16.88 -10.65 -6.70
C THR A 24 -15.67 -10.89 -5.79
N ASN A 25 -14.61 -10.09 -5.95
CA ASN A 25 -13.50 -10.06 -5.00
C ASN A 25 -13.87 -9.36 -3.68
N ILE A 26 -15.00 -8.67 -3.65
CA ILE A 26 -15.48 -7.90 -2.51
C ILE A 26 -16.42 -8.76 -1.68
N LYS A 27 -15.92 -9.22 -0.53
CA LYS A 27 -16.72 -9.99 0.42
C LYS A 27 -17.80 -9.09 1.04
N ARG A 28 -19.06 -9.31 0.65
CA ARG A 28 -20.26 -8.64 1.25
C ARG A 28 -20.28 -8.69 2.78
N SER A 29 -19.72 -9.74 3.39
CA SER A 29 -19.62 -9.88 4.85
C SER A 29 -18.92 -8.70 5.51
N ASN A 30 -18.02 -8.02 4.78
CA ASN A 30 -17.15 -6.96 5.26
C ASN A 30 -17.77 -5.57 5.08
N ILE A 31 -18.93 -5.47 4.42
CA ILE A 31 -19.62 -4.20 4.16
C ILE A 31 -20.69 -3.98 5.23
N TYR A 32 -20.64 -2.79 5.84
CA TYR A 32 -21.61 -2.32 6.81
C TYR A 32 -22.82 -1.71 6.12
N LYS A 33 -22.59 -0.86 5.10
CA LYS A 33 -23.62 -0.13 4.38
C LYS A 33 -23.18 0.17 2.95
N THR A 34 -24.12 0.28 2.02
CA THR A 34 -23.89 0.69 0.63
C THR A 34 -24.86 1.81 0.23
N MET A 35 -24.41 2.78 -0.56
CA MET A 35 -25.30 3.74 -1.23
C MET A 35 -25.70 3.14 -2.57
N LEU A 36 -26.93 2.66 -2.69
CA LEU A 36 -27.45 2.15 -3.95
C LEU A 36 -27.72 3.31 -4.90
N ILE A 37 -26.81 3.50 -5.86
CA ILE A 37 -26.88 4.55 -6.88
C ILE A 37 -27.83 4.11 -8.00
N ASN A 38 -28.70 4.98 -8.50
CA ASN A 38 -29.52 4.64 -9.66
C ASN A 38 -28.79 4.95 -10.98
N TRP A 39 -28.37 3.89 -11.70
CA TRP A 39 -27.67 4.00 -12.97
C TRP A 39 -28.59 3.83 -14.17
N GLU A 40 -28.49 4.76 -15.12
CA GLU A 40 -29.27 4.78 -16.36
C GLU A 40 -28.37 4.91 -17.58
N GLU A 41 -28.88 4.52 -18.75
CA GLU A 41 -28.18 4.73 -20.02
C GLU A 41 -28.43 6.16 -20.53
N HIS A 42 -27.36 6.86 -20.87
CA HIS A 42 -27.41 8.23 -21.41
C HIS A 42 -26.38 8.41 -22.54
N CYS A 43 -26.43 9.56 -23.22
CA CYS A 43 -25.52 9.92 -24.30
C CYS A 43 -24.55 11.03 -23.82
N LEU A 44 -23.28 10.98 -24.24
CA LEU A 44 -22.32 12.06 -24.01
C LEU A 44 -22.71 13.31 -24.81
N GLU A 45 -23.07 13.13 -26.08
CA GLU A 45 -23.49 14.19 -27.02
C GLU A 45 -25.01 14.45 -27.01
N CYS A 46 -25.65 14.35 -25.84
CA CYS A 46 -27.11 14.42 -25.76
C CYS A 46 -27.63 15.85 -25.91
N ALA A 47 -28.56 16.08 -26.85
CA ALA A 47 -29.32 17.31 -27.00
C ALA A 47 -30.81 16.96 -27.13
N VAL A 48 -31.42 16.46 -26.06
CA VAL A 48 -32.84 16.06 -26.05
C VAL A 48 -33.70 17.33 -26.00
N PRO A 49 -34.80 17.41 -26.79
CA PRO A 49 -35.33 16.37 -27.68
C PRO A 49 -34.78 16.39 -29.12
N GLU A 50 -34.03 17.42 -29.52
CA GLU A 50 -33.55 17.61 -30.91
C GLU A 50 -32.78 16.40 -31.46
N CYS A 51 -32.04 15.70 -30.60
CA CYS A 51 -31.25 14.53 -30.98
C CYS A 51 -32.10 13.36 -31.49
N TYR A 52 -33.40 13.31 -31.21
CA TYR A 52 -34.27 12.21 -31.66
C TYR A 52 -34.59 12.25 -33.15
N THR A 53 -34.46 13.41 -33.77
CA THR A 53 -34.69 13.59 -35.21
C THR A 53 -33.40 13.84 -35.99
N THR A 54 -32.40 14.44 -35.34
CA THR A 54 -31.17 14.90 -36.01
C THR A 54 -29.98 13.94 -35.90
N CYS A 55 -29.94 13.08 -34.88
CA CYS A 55 -28.79 12.22 -34.64
C CYS A 55 -28.84 10.96 -35.51
N HIS A 56 -27.83 10.79 -36.38
CA HIS A 56 -27.67 9.59 -37.22
C HIS A 56 -27.46 8.30 -36.41
N LEU A 57 -27.08 8.40 -35.13
CA LEU A 57 -26.93 7.24 -34.24
C LEU A 57 -28.19 6.96 -33.42
N TYR A 58 -29.26 7.75 -33.56
CA TYR A 58 -30.48 7.55 -32.79
C TYR A 58 -31.12 6.20 -33.12
N SER A 59 -31.32 5.40 -32.08
CA SER A 59 -32.10 4.16 -32.15
C SER A 59 -33.17 4.25 -31.07
N LYS A 60 -34.42 3.97 -31.41
CA LYS A 60 -35.57 4.19 -30.52
C LYS A 60 -35.75 3.03 -29.54
N ARG A 61 -35.82 3.33 -28.25
CA ARG A 61 -36.28 2.41 -27.19
C ARG A 61 -37.81 2.31 -27.16
N SER A 62 -38.34 1.36 -26.38
CA SER A 62 -39.79 1.18 -26.22
C SER A 62 -40.52 2.39 -25.62
N ASP A 63 -39.83 3.25 -24.85
CA ASP A 63 -40.36 4.50 -24.30
C ASP A 63 -40.12 5.73 -25.21
N GLY A 64 -39.50 5.54 -26.37
CA GLY A 64 -39.17 6.61 -27.29
C GLY A 64 -37.86 7.34 -27.01
N ALA A 65 -37.12 6.97 -25.95
CA ALA A 65 -35.79 7.52 -25.69
C ALA A 65 -34.72 6.85 -26.56
N CYS A 66 -33.50 7.43 -26.58
CA CYS A 66 -32.39 6.90 -27.34
C CYS A 66 -31.79 5.64 -26.70
N GLN A 67 -31.61 4.57 -27.49
CA GLN A 67 -30.98 3.31 -27.08
C GLN A 67 -29.45 3.44 -27.16
N ARG A 68 -28.77 3.51 -26.02
CA ARG A 68 -27.31 3.74 -25.91
C ARG A 68 -26.53 2.48 -25.57
N PHE A 69 -27.18 1.48 -25.00
CA PHE A 69 -26.62 0.13 -24.89
C PHE A 69 -27.28 -0.82 -25.88
N SER A 70 -26.52 -1.76 -26.45
CA SER A 70 -27.02 -2.69 -27.48
C SER A 70 -28.28 -3.45 -27.06
N TYR A 71 -28.39 -3.76 -25.77
CA TYR A 71 -29.49 -4.53 -25.19
C TYR A 71 -29.98 -3.95 -23.86
N GLY A 72 -29.79 -2.65 -23.64
CA GLY A 72 -30.03 -2.01 -22.33
C GLY A 72 -29.07 -2.54 -21.25
N ILE A 73 -29.42 -2.33 -19.98
CA ILE A 73 -28.69 -2.91 -18.84
C ILE A 73 -29.30 -4.27 -18.52
N PHE A 74 -28.57 -5.35 -18.77
CA PHE A 74 -29.08 -6.71 -18.60
C PHE A 74 -28.60 -7.36 -17.29
N PRO A 75 -29.46 -8.01 -16.50
CA PRO A 75 -29.06 -8.67 -15.26
C PRO A 75 -28.47 -10.07 -15.52
N ASN A 76 -27.14 -10.17 -15.62
CA ASN A 76 -26.43 -11.42 -15.88
C ASN A 76 -26.16 -12.20 -14.58
N LYS A 77 -26.87 -13.32 -14.38
CA LYS A 77 -26.80 -14.16 -13.17
C LYS A 77 -25.50 -14.96 -13.01
N LYS A 78 -24.67 -15.08 -14.06
CA LYS A 78 -23.35 -15.75 -13.96
C LYS A 78 -22.34 -14.92 -13.17
N PHE A 79 -22.63 -13.64 -12.97
CA PHE A 79 -21.84 -12.72 -12.17
C PHE A 79 -22.63 -12.36 -10.93
N SER A 80 -21.99 -12.33 -9.77
CA SER A 80 -22.64 -11.89 -8.54
C SER A 80 -21.72 -10.99 -7.72
N GLY A 81 -22.26 -9.86 -7.26
CA GLY A 81 -21.48 -8.73 -6.76
C GLY A 81 -22.15 -8.05 -5.59
N LEU A 82 -22.67 -6.84 -5.78
CA LEU A 82 -23.63 -6.21 -4.87
C LEU A 82 -25.00 -6.91 -4.96
N PHE A 83 -25.43 -7.21 -6.19
CA PHE A 83 -26.68 -7.93 -6.49
C PHE A 83 -26.42 -9.41 -6.82
N LYS A 84 -27.48 -10.22 -6.90
CA LYS A 84 -27.41 -11.63 -7.36
C LYS A 84 -27.15 -11.76 -8.87
N PHE A 85 -26.84 -10.65 -9.53
CA PHE A 85 -26.49 -10.54 -10.95
C PHE A 85 -25.41 -9.45 -11.09
N GLY A 86 -24.63 -9.52 -12.17
CA GLY A 86 -23.84 -8.39 -12.66
C GLY A 86 -24.64 -7.59 -13.68
N ALA A 87 -24.50 -6.26 -13.67
CA ALA A 87 -25.09 -5.39 -14.68
C ALA A 87 -24.26 -5.46 -15.95
N ASP A 88 -24.77 -6.20 -16.93
CA ASP A 88 -24.13 -6.46 -18.21
C ASP A 88 -24.57 -5.38 -19.20
N VAL A 89 -23.60 -4.65 -19.75
CA VAL A 89 -23.83 -3.58 -20.71
C VAL A 89 -22.85 -3.70 -21.87
N ARG A 90 -23.35 -3.42 -23.08
CA ARG A 90 -22.52 -3.17 -24.25
C ARG A 90 -22.70 -1.73 -24.68
N PHE A 91 -21.66 -0.95 -24.49
CA PHE A 91 -21.60 0.47 -24.87
C PHE A 91 -21.68 0.59 -26.40
N LYS A 92 -22.54 1.48 -26.88
CA LYS A 92 -22.46 2.02 -28.24
C LYS A 92 -21.62 3.30 -28.23
N LYS A 93 -21.32 3.82 -29.43
CA LYS A 93 -20.72 5.15 -29.60
C LYS A 93 -21.49 6.21 -28.80
N TRP A 94 -20.75 7.05 -28.06
CA TRP A 94 -21.26 8.09 -27.13
C TRP A 94 -22.11 7.59 -25.95
N ALA A 95 -22.19 6.28 -25.72
CA ALA A 95 -22.95 5.76 -24.59
C ALA A 95 -22.21 5.97 -23.27
N LYS A 96 -22.95 6.33 -22.23
CA LYS A 96 -22.46 6.40 -20.85
C LYS A 96 -23.47 5.81 -19.88
N LEU A 97 -22.97 5.32 -18.76
CA LEU A 97 -23.77 5.18 -17.55
C LEU A 97 -23.79 6.53 -16.85
N GLU A 98 -24.97 7.02 -16.49
CA GLU A 98 -25.15 8.27 -15.75
C GLU A 98 -26.02 8.01 -14.50
N ALA A 99 -25.67 8.68 -13.42
CA ALA A 99 -26.44 8.72 -12.19
C ALA A 99 -26.55 10.15 -11.66
N ASP A 100 -27.75 10.52 -11.16
CA ASP A 100 -28.03 11.75 -10.44
C ASP A 100 -28.01 11.48 -8.93
N LEU A 101 -27.04 12.02 -8.20
CA LEU A 101 -26.89 11.75 -6.78
C LEU A 101 -27.90 12.48 -5.88
N LEU A 102 -28.60 13.48 -6.42
CA LEU A 102 -29.68 14.18 -5.71
C LEU A 102 -31.03 13.47 -5.86
N GLN A 103 -31.19 12.59 -6.86
CA GLN A 103 -32.38 11.78 -7.06
C GLN A 103 -32.20 10.34 -6.55
N PHE A 104 -33.24 9.76 -5.93
CA PHE A 104 -33.42 8.30 -5.70
C PHE A 104 -32.19 7.44 -5.36
N ASN A 105 -31.44 7.79 -4.31
CA ASN A 105 -30.36 6.94 -3.79
C ASN A 105 -30.71 6.38 -2.42
N PHE A 106 -30.60 5.06 -2.26
CA PHE A 106 -30.95 4.40 -1.00
C PHE A 106 -29.71 3.92 -0.25
N SER A 107 -29.64 4.34 0.99
CA SER A 107 -28.71 3.86 1.99
C SER A 107 -29.18 2.52 2.56
N VAL A 108 -28.54 1.39 2.22
CA VAL A 108 -28.97 0.05 2.69
C VAL A 108 -27.93 -0.57 3.61
N SER A 109 -28.37 -1.01 4.80
CA SER A 109 -27.57 -1.75 5.78
C SER A 109 -27.83 -3.26 5.70
N LYS A 110 -26.95 -4.06 6.33
CA LYS A 110 -26.96 -5.54 6.26
C LYS A 110 -28.30 -6.21 6.65
N ASN A 111 -29.17 -5.57 7.43
CA ASN A 111 -30.40 -6.19 7.96
C ASN A 111 -31.67 -5.97 7.12
N THR A 112 -31.64 -5.20 6.02
CA THR A 112 -32.83 -4.94 5.18
C THR A 112 -32.76 -5.57 3.78
N HIS A 113 -31.85 -6.51 3.54
CA HIS A 113 -31.57 -7.04 2.20
C HIS A 113 -32.73 -7.79 1.50
N LYS A 114 -33.77 -8.26 2.22
CA LYS A 114 -34.99 -8.77 1.56
C LYS A 114 -35.70 -7.68 0.73
N PHE A 115 -35.62 -6.41 1.14
CA PHE A 115 -36.25 -5.29 0.42
C PHE A 115 -35.50 -4.86 -0.85
N SER A 116 -34.16 -4.93 -0.86
CA SER A 116 -33.35 -4.60 -2.06
C SER A 116 -33.60 -5.51 -3.26
N GLN A 117 -34.12 -6.73 -3.03
CA GLN A 117 -34.50 -7.67 -4.10
C GLN A 117 -35.78 -7.23 -4.84
N LEU A 118 -36.75 -6.66 -4.13
CA LEU A 118 -38.03 -6.18 -4.69
C LEU A 118 -37.86 -4.86 -5.47
N LEU A 119 -36.94 -4.00 -5.06
CA LEU A 119 -36.70 -2.68 -5.66
C LEU A 119 -36.12 -2.75 -7.08
N SER A 120 -35.42 -3.84 -7.44
CA SER A 120 -34.85 -4.01 -8.79
C SER A 120 -35.88 -4.38 -9.88
N ILE A 121 -37.15 -4.63 -9.53
CA ILE A 121 -38.11 -5.33 -10.41
C ILE A 121 -39.35 -4.48 -10.78
N LYS A 122 -39.66 -3.35 -10.11
CA LYS A 122 -40.85 -2.54 -10.45
C LYS A 122 -40.51 -1.10 -10.85
N SER A 123 -41.16 -0.68 -11.94
CA SER A 123 -40.93 0.56 -12.70
C SER A 123 -40.81 1.86 -11.86
N PRO A 124 -40.04 2.86 -12.32
CA PRO A 124 -39.95 4.18 -11.69
C PRO A 124 -41.31 4.90 -11.49
N LYS A 125 -42.33 4.57 -12.32
CA LYS A 125 -43.64 5.24 -12.33
C LYS A 125 -44.43 5.09 -11.02
N ILE A 126 -44.33 3.96 -10.30
CA ILE A 126 -45.05 3.76 -9.04
C ILE A 126 -44.41 4.60 -7.91
N PHE A 127 -43.10 4.83 -7.97
CA PHE A 127 -42.39 5.64 -6.97
C PHE A 127 -42.58 7.15 -7.18
N SER A 128 -42.87 7.61 -8.41
CA SER A 128 -43.12 9.03 -8.72
C SER A 128 -44.25 9.68 -7.90
N LYS A 129 -45.23 8.90 -7.40
CA LYS A 129 -46.34 9.41 -6.56
C LYS A 129 -46.01 9.53 -5.07
N ILE A 130 -45.05 8.75 -4.56
CA ILE A 130 -44.60 8.82 -3.15
C ILE A 130 -43.54 9.92 -2.96
N THR A 131 -42.97 10.44 -4.05
CA THR A 131 -41.71 11.20 -4.06
C THR A 131 -41.84 12.71 -4.14
N LYS A 132 -43.06 13.24 -3.99
CA LYS A 132 -43.24 14.68 -3.76
C LYS A 132 -42.89 15.13 -2.33
N ILE A 133 -42.51 14.20 -1.43
CA ILE A 133 -42.41 14.47 0.01
C ILE A 133 -40.97 14.47 0.56
N TYR A 134 -39.94 13.99 -0.16
CA TYR A 134 -38.55 14.06 0.31
C TYR A 134 -37.56 14.34 -0.83
N SER A 135 -37.55 15.56 -1.35
CA SER A 135 -36.37 16.13 -2.01
C SER A 135 -35.53 16.81 -0.92
N ASP A 136 -34.66 16.04 -0.25
CA ASP A 136 -33.71 16.62 0.69
C ASP A 136 -32.77 17.57 -0.06
N LYS A 137 -32.78 18.87 0.29
CA LYS A 137 -31.88 19.92 -0.23
C LYS A 137 -30.42 19.75 0.24
N ASN A 138 -30.04 18.55 0.65
CA ASN A 138 -28.72 18.25 1.18
C ASN A 138 -27.71 18.07 0.04
N SER A 139 -26.53 18.69 0.18
CA SER A 139 -25.45 18.60 -0.81
C SER A 139 -24.97 17.15 -0.99
N VAL A 140 -24.45 16.81 -2.17
CA VAL A 140 -23.88 15.48 -2.43
C VAL A 140 -22.79 15.14 -1.42
N ASP A 141 -21.96 16.12 -1.02
CA ASP A 141 -20.97 15.98 0.06
C ASP A 141 -21.56 15.34 1.31
N SER A 142 -22.68 15.88 1.82
CA SER A 142 -23.32 15.36 3.03
C SER A 142 -23.85 13.93 2.89
N LYS A 143 -24.21 13.50 1.66
CA LYS A 143 -24.67 12.14 1.39
C LYS A 143 -23.51 11.14 1.34
N ILE A 144 -22.35 11.56 0.85
CA ILE A 144 -21.19 10.67 0.67
C ILE A 144 -20.28 10.62 1.91
N MET A 145 -20.24 11.66 2.75
CA MET A 145 -19.39 11.74 3.98
C MET A 145 -19.53 10.54 4.95
N GLY A 146 -20.61 9.75 4.83
CA GLY A 146 -20.81 8.52 5.60
C GLY A 146 -20.20 7.25 5.01
N TYR A 147 -19.49 7.32 3.89
CA TYR A 147 -18.95 6.18 3.13
C TYR A 147 -17.41 6.21 3.07
N ASP A 148 -16.80 5.05 2.87
CA ASP A 148 -15.34 4.89 2.84
C ASP A 148 -14.81 5.00 1.41
N ASP A 149 -15.34 4.20 0.48
CA ASP A 149 -14.87 4.13 -0.91
C ASP A 149 -16.04 4.12 -1.91
N PHE A 150 -15.82 4.70 -3.09
CA PHE A 150 -16.58 4.42 -4.30
C PHE A 150 -15.90 3.28 -5.08
N ILE A 151 -16.64 2.20 -5.31
CA ILE A 151 -16.11 0.98 -5.92
C ILE A 151 -16.52 0.88 -7.38
N ILE A 152 -15.55 0.52 -8.22
CA ILE A 152 -15.78 0.08 -9.60
C ILE A 152 -15.22 -1.35 -9.74
N GLU A 153 -16.08 -2.35 -9.66
CA GLU A 153 -15.70 -3.74 -9.97
C GLU A 153 -16.43 -4.19 -11.23
N CYS A 154 -15.66 -4.53 -12.27
CA CYS A 154 -16.21 -4.93 -13.55
C CYS A 154 -15.38 -6.01 -14.24
N TYR A 155 -16.06 -6.84 -15.03
CA TYR A 155 -15.42 -7.81 -15.91
C TYR A 155 -15.44 -7.31 -17.36
N SER A 156 -14.33 -7.51 -18.08
CA SER A 156 -14.24 -7.29 -19.52
C SER A 156 -13.79 -8.55 -20.24
N ASP A 157 -14.45 -8.90 -21.34
CA ASP A 157 -14.03 -9.94 -22.28
C ASP A 157 -13.17 -9.39 -23.44
N ASN A 158 -12.92 -8.08 -23.45
CA ASN A 158 -12.16 -7.42 -24.52
C ASN A 158 -10.70 -7.90 -24.52
N LYS A 159 -10.15 -8.19 -25.70
CA LYS A 159 -8.77 -8.65 -25.86
C LYS A 159 -7.76 -7.53 -25.60
N ASN A 160 -8.10 -6.32 -26.01
CA ASN A 160 -7.23 -5.14 -25.88
C ASN A 160 -7.58 -4.37 -24.61
N THR A 161 -6.56 -3.75 -24.03
CA THR A 161 -6.75 -2.82 -22.92
C THR A 161 -7.37 -1.52 -23.41
N PHE A 162 -8.18 -0.89 -22.58
CA PHE A 162 -8.79 0.41 -22.85
C PHE A 162 -9.06 1.16 -21.56
N ASN A 163 -9.27 2.47 -21.64
CA ASN A 163 -9.58 3.28 -20.47
C ASN A 163 -11.09 3.41 -20.25
N LEU A 164 -11.50 3.28 -19.00
CA LEU A 164 -12.83 3.66 -18.53
C LEU A 164 -12.72 5.01 -17.80
N ILE A 165 -13.50 5.98 -18.23
CA ILE A 165 -13.49 7.33 -17.69
C ILE A 165 -14.64 7.48 -16.69
N LEU A 166 -14.31 7.96 -15.50
CA LEU A 166 -15.25 8.43 -14.50
C LEU A 166 -15.18 9.96 -14.44
N GLU A 167 -16.33 10.62 -14.59
CA GLU A 167 -16.43 12.07 -14.46
C GLU A 167 -17.57 12.46 -13.53
N CYS A 168 -17.34 13.48 -12.71
CA CYS A 168 -18.40 14.11 -11.92
C CYS A 168 -18.69 15.51 -12.44
N TYR A 169 -19.99 15.86 -12.48
CA TYR A 169 -20.44 17.14 -13.01
C TYR A 169 -21.26 17.93 -11.98
N ALA A 170 -20.96 19.21 -11.84
CA ALA A 170 -21.82 20.20 -11.17
C ALA A 170 -22.80 20.82 -12.17
N GLU A 171 -23.97 21.24 -11.66
CA GLU A 171 -24.87 22.11 -12.42
C GLU A 171 -24.47 23.58 -12.22
N GLU A 172 -24.29 24.29 -13.33
CA GLU A 172 -24.08 25.74 -13.38
C GLU A 172 -25.09 26.32 -14.39
N GLY A 173 -26.27 26.73 -13.90
CA GLY A 173 -27.39 27.15 -14.75
C GLY A 173 -27.94 25.99 -15.59
N ASN A 174 -27.99 26.16 -16.91
CA ASN A 174 -28.41 25.11 -17.87
C ASN A 174 -27.26 24.20 -18.31
N ASN A 175 -26.02 24.46 -17.86
CA ASN A 175 -24.83 23.73 -18.29
C ASN A 175 -24.31 22.80 -17.18
N ARG A 176 -23.60 21.76 -17.59
CA ARG A 176 -22.92 20.83 -16.69
C ARG A 176 -21.42 21.04 -16.81
N ARG A 177 -20.75 21.31 -15.68
CA ARG A 177 -19.30 21.51 -15.61
C ARG A 177 -18.63 20.31 -14.97
N ILE A 178 -17.56 19.81 -15.58
CA ILE A 178 -16.72 18.75 -14.99
C ILE A 178 -16.00 19.30 -13.76
N THR A 179 -16.15 18.62 -12.63
CA THR A 179 -15.48 18.98 -11.37
C THR A 179 -14.56 17.88 -10.84
N PHE A 180 -14.69 16.66 -11.36
CA PHE A 180 -13.78 15.54 -11.09
C PHE A 180 -13.67 14.67 -12.34
N ARG A 181 -12.46 14.18 -12.64
CA ARG A 181 -12.22 13.23 -13.73
C ARG A 181 -11.14 12.24 -13.34
N ARG A 182 -11.36 10.95 -13.60
CA ARG A 182 -10.37 9.88 -13.38
C ARG A 182 -10.46 8.84 -14.49
N SER A 183 -9.32 8.30 -14.89
CA SER A 183 -9.20 7.26 -15.91
C SER A 183 -8.74 5.94 -15.28
N PHE A 184 -9.33 4.83 -15.71
CA PHE A 184 -9.04 3.48 -15.24
C PHE A 184 -8.68 2.55 -16.41
N GLU A 185 -7.46 2.01 -16.41
CA GLU A 185 -7.03 1.04 -17.40
C GLU A 185 -7.74 -0.31 -17.18
N ILE A 186 -8.65 -0.67 -18.08
CA ILE A 186 -9.40 -1.94 -18.07
C ILE A 186 -8.62 -3.01 -18.84
N LYS A 187 -8.40 -4.15 -18.19
CA LYS A 187 -7.77 -5.35 -18.77
C LYS A 187 -8.80 -6.45 -18.96
N LYS A 188 -8.48 -7.41 -19.83
CA LYS A 188 -9.25 -8.64 -19.96
C LYS A 188 -9.35 -9.35 -18.60
N GLY A 189 -10.56 -9.75 -18.21
CA GLY A 189 -10.83 -10.37 -16.92
C GLY A 189 -11.49 -9.43 -15.92
N LEU A 190 -11.36 -9.73 -14.63
CA LEU A 190 -11.96 -8.97 -13.54
C LEU A 190 -11.06 -7.79 -13.13
N ASN A 191 -11.63 -6.60 -13.09
CA ASN A 191 -10.98 -5.34 -12.72
C ASN A 191 -11.66 -4.78 -11.46
N ASN A 192 -10.88 -4.18 -10.56
CA ASN A 192 -11.37 -3.70 -9.27
C ASN A 192 -10.65 -2.41 -8.89
N PHE A 193 -11.39 -1.30 -8.82
CA PHE A 193 -10.89 0.02 -8.47
C PHE A 193 -11.65 0.59 -7.28
N HIS A 194 -10.90 1.27 -6.42
CA HIS A 194 -11.37 1.87 -5.18
C HIS A 194 -10.97 3.34 -5.22
N ILE A 195 -11.96 4.22 -5.08
CA ILE A 195 -11.74 5.66 -5.00
C ILE A 195 -12.15 6.08 -3.60
N ASN A 196 -11.23 6.64 -2.84
CA ASN A 196 -11.55 7.05 -1.48
C ASN A 196 -12.60 8.17 -1.53
N THR A 197 -13.62 8.09 -0.67
CA THR A 197 -14.68 9.09 -0.64
C THR A 197 -14.15 10.50 -0.34
N ASP A 198 -13.02 10.60 0.37
CA ASP A 198 -12.28 11.83 0.64
C ASP A 198 -11.77 12.52 -0.63
N GLU A 199 -11.59 11.80 -1.75
CA GLU A 199 -11.24 12.38 -3.05
C GLU A 199 -12.38 13.24 -3.62
N PHE A 200 -13.62 13.01 -3.19
CA PHE A 200 -14.80 13.77 -3.60
C PHE A 200 -15.12 14.93 -2.65
N ILE A 201 -14.56 14.96 -1.44
CA ILE A 201 -14.91 15.95 -0.41
C ILE A 201 -14.48 17.36 -0.84
N GLY A 202 -15.44 18.29 -0.83
CA GLY A 202 -15.23 19.68 -1.21
C GLY A 202 -15.33 19.92 -2.73
N ILE A 203 -15.50 18.86 -3.51
CA ILE A 203 -15.85 18.94 -4.92
C ILE A 203 -17.36 19.00 -5.02
N LYS A 204 -17.90 20.10 -5.55
CA LYS A 204 -19.33 20.18 -5.84
C LYS A 204 -19.63 19.35 -7.09
N PHE A 205 -20.52 18.39 -6.99
CA PHE A 205 -21.08 17.67 -8.14
C PHE A 205 -22.47 17.14 -7.81
N ARG A 206 -23.25 16.83 -8.85
CA ARG A 206 -24.56 16.20 -8.80
C ARG A 206 -24.58 14.90 -9.59
N TYR A 207 -23.93 14.88 -10.75
CA TYR A 207 -23.94 13.73 -11.65
C TYR A 207 -22.62 12.97 -11.63
N ILE A 208 -22.70 11.65 -11.76
CA ILE A 208 -21.55 10.77 -12.04
C ILE A 208 -21.75 10.11 -13.39
N TYR A 209 -20.76 10.21 -14.27
CA TYR A 209 -20.70 9.53 -15.56
C TYR A 209 -19.63 8.47 -15.58
N LEU A 210 -19.91 7.36 -16.25
CA LEU A 210 -18.95 6.30 -16.51
C LEU A 210 -19.07 5.83 -17.96
N TYR A 211 -17.98 5.94 -18.72
CA TYR A 211 -17.96 5.60 -20.15
C TYR A 211 -16.57 5.18 -20.64
N PRO A 212 -16.47 4.29 -21.64
CA PRO A 212 -15.18 3.94 -22.23
C PRO A 212 -14.63 5.10 -23.06
N GLU A 213 -13.33 5.35 -22.95
CA GLU A 213 -12.64 6.37 -23.74
C GLU A 213 -12.71 6.07 -25.25
N ASN A 214 -12.61 7.10 -26.09
CA ASN A 214 -12.60 6.99 -27.57
C ASN A 214 -13.85 6.33 -28.17
N ASP A 215 -15.01 6.51 -27.54
CA ASP A 215 -16.30 5.98 -27.97
C ASP A 215 -16.32 4.47 -28.25
N LEU A 216 -15.49 3.72 -27.51
CA LEU A 216 -15.30 2.30 -27.77
C LEU A 216 -16.58 1.49 -27.57
N ASN A 217 -16.94 0.71 -28.59
CA ASN A 217 -18.02 -0.27 -28.51
C ASN A 217 -17.59 -1.51 -27.73
N THR A 218 -17.59 -1.41 -26.40
CA THR A 218 -17.07 -2.45 -25.51
C THR A 218 -18.16 -3.01 -24.59
N ARG A 219 -17.93 -4.23 -24.10
CA ARG A 219 -18.80 -4.88 -23.11
C ARG A 219 -18.15 -4.83 -21.74
N LEU A 220 -18.94 -4.45 -20.74
CA LEU A 220 -18.56 -4.49 -19.34
C LEU A 220 -19.67 -5.11 -18.51
N ILE A 221 -19.29 -5.90 -17.51
CA ILE A 221 -20.22 -6.52 -16.58
C ILE A 221 -19.87 -6.02 -15.18
N PHE A 222 -20.68 -5.12 -14.63
CA PHE A 222 -20.43 -4.50 -13.33
C PHE A 222 -21.00 -5.36 -12.20
N THR A 223 -20.12 -5.80 -11.31
CA THR A 223 -20.50 -6.48 -10.07
C THR A 223 -20.68 -5.49 -8.92
N TRP A 224 -19.91 -4.39 -8.91
CA TRP A 224 -20.05 -3.27 -7.97
C TRP A 224 -19.86 -1.93 -8.69
N LEU A 225 -20.73 -0.96 -8.42
CA LEU A 225 -20.62 0.40 -8.95
C LEU A 225 -21.29 1.41 -8.01
N ASP A 226 -20.86 1.45 -6.75
CA ASP A 226 -21.59 2.13 -5.67
C ASP A 226 -20.63 2.55 -4.54
N PHE A 227 -21.05 3.50 -3.69
CA PHE A 227 -20.31 3.86 -2.47
C PHE A 227 -20.53 2.82 -1.38
N ILE A 228 -19.48 2.44 -0.66
CA ILE A 228 -19.53 1.46 0.43
C ILE A 228 -18.92 1.99 1.71
N LYS A 229 -19.49 1.56 2.83
CA LYS A 229 -18.91 1.68 4.17
C LYS A 229 -18.58 0.28 4.66
N TYR A 230 -17.36 0.06 5.10
CA TYR A 230 -16.94 -1.21 5.67
C TYR A 230 -17.41 -1.37 7.10
N LYS A 231 -17.49 -2.61 7.57
CA LYS A 231 -17.62 -2.88 9.01
C LYS A 231 -16.33 -2.47 9.68
N ASN A 232 -16.43 -1.56 10.66
CA ASN A 232 -15.33 -1.20 11.55
C ASN A 232 -14.57 -2.46 11.95
N ASN A 233 -13.29 -2.53 11.54
CA ASN A 233 -12.26 -3.58 11.76
C ASN A 233 -11.72 -4.32 10.53
N LEU A 234 -12.19 -4.09 9.30
CA LEU A 234 -11.59 -4.76 8.11
C LEU A 234 -10.97 -3.84 7.06
N VAL A 235 -11.18 -2.52 7.15
CA VAL A 235 -10.53 -1.53 6.29
C VAL A 235 -9.87 -0.49 7.17
N ARG A 236 -8.64 -0.08 6.81
CA ARG A 236 -7.70 0.79 7.55
C ARG A 236 -6.73 0.13 8.56
N LYS A 237 -6.30 -1.12 8.37
CA LYS A 237 -5.02 -1.56 8.98
C LYS A 237 -3.79 -1.08 8.18
N ARG A 238 -3.99 -0.50 6.99
CA ARG A 238 -2.92 0.06 6.14
C ARG A 238 -2.72 1.57 6.33
N ASP A 239 -3.78 2.30 6.68
CA ASP A 239 -3.77 3.76 6.77
C ASP A 239 -3.74 4.29 8.22
N ALA A 240 -3.68 3.39 9.20
CA ALA A 240 -3.50 3.76 10.60
C ALA A 240 -2.00 3.74 10.98
N PRO A 241 -1.55 4.68 11.83
CA PRO A 241 -0.20 4.64 12.36
C PRO A 241 0.08 3.31 13.10
N SER A 242 1.27 2.75 12.86
CA SER A 242 1.81 1.60 13.60
C SER A 242 1.96 1.95 15.08
N LYS A 243 1.90 0.97 15.98
CA LYS A 243 2.03 1.19 17.44
C LYS A 243 3.28 1.97 17.88
N LYS A 244 4.37 1.88 17.11
CA LYS A 244 5.66 2.50 17.46
C LYS A 244 6.20 3.30 16.27
N VAL A 245 6.82 4.44 16.58
CA VAL A 245 7.55 5.29 15.63
C VAL A 245 8.94 4.69 15.38
N LYS A 246 9.36 4.68 14.12
CA LYS A 246 10.70 4.28 13.69
C LYS A 246 11.48 5.44 13.06
N CYS A 247 10.78 6.46 12.56
CA CYS A 247 11.40 7.65 11.99
C CYS A 247 10.64 8.93 12.37
N VAL A 248 11.38 9.99 12.72
CA VAL A 248 10.86 11.34 12.94
C VAL A 248 11.39 12.26 11.85
N ALA A 249 10.48 12.91 11.14
CA ALA A 249 10.76 13.96 10.19
C ALA A 249 10.54 15.32 10.86
N TRP A 250 11.55 16.17 10.81
CA TRP A 250 11.54 17.48 11.44
C TRP A 250 11.41 18.57 10.38
N ASP A 251 10.47 19.49 10.57
CA ASP A 251 10.61 20.84 10.05
C ASP A 251 11.70 21.62 10.82
N LEU A 252 12.01 22.85 10.42
CA LEU A 252 13.15 23.60 10.91
C LEU A 252 12.73 24.94 11.52
N ASP A 253 12.17 25.84 10.70
CA ASP A 253 11.74 27.16 11.14
C ASP A 253 10.59 27.04 12.15
N ASN A 254 10.65 27.86 13.21
CA ASN A 254 9.73 27.79 14.37
C ASN A 254 9.58 26.39 15.02
N THR A 255 10.41 25.42 14.64
CA THR A 255 10.34 24.03 15.07
C THR A 255 11.61 23.61 15.81
N LEU A 256 12.76 23.70 15.15
CA LEU A 256 14.08 23.47 15.75
C LEU A 256 14.65 24.72 16.42
N TRP A 257 14.36 25.88 15.83
CA TRP A 257 14.72 27.21 16.30
C TRP A 257 13.52 28.13 16.18
N GLU A 258 13.60 29.30 16.80
CA GLU A 258 12.60 30.36 16.66
C GLU A 258 12.94 31.27 15.47
N GLY A 259 11.92 31.66 14.71
CA GLY A 259 12.06 32.52 13.54
C GLY A 259 12.16 31.76 12.22
N ILE A 260 12.10 32.53 11.12
CA ILE A 260 12.20 32.05 9.74
C ILE A 260 13.59 32.39 9.21
N LEU A 261 14.31 31.37 8.72
CA LEU A 261 15.70 31.50 8.28
C LEU A 261 15.90 32.60 7.22
N ILE A 262 15.02 32.70 6.22
CA ILE A 262 15.16 33.69 5.13
C ILE A 262 14.96 35.14 5.60
N GLU A 263 14.28 35.33 6.73
CA GLU A 263 13.99 36.65 7.32
C GLU A 263 14.98 37.02 8.42
N SER A 264 15.90 36.12 8.76
CA SER A 264 16.79 36.22 9.90
C SER A 264 18.26 36.18 9.46
N ASP A 265 19.13 36.78 10.26
CA ASP A 265 20.57 36.60 10.12
C ASP A 265 20.95 35.16 10.57
N PRO A 266 21.50 34.30 9.68
CA PRO A 266 21.84 32.92 10.04
C PRO A 266 22.81 32.81 11.22
N SER A 267 23.62 33.83 11.49
CA SER A 267 24.53 33.86 12.64
C SER A 267 23.82 33.96 13.99
N LYS A 268 22.58 34.47 14.00
CA LYS A 268 21.78 34.71 15.21
C LYS A 268 20.75 33.61 15.51
N ILE A 269 20.65 32.59 14.66
CA ILE A 269 19.72 31.48 14.84
C ILE A 269 20.30 30.45 15.81
N PHE A 270 19.64 30.22 16.93
CA PHE A 270 20.05 29.20 17.91
C PHE A 270 19.01 28.09 17.98
N ILE A 271 19.48 26.84 17.96
CA ILE A 271 18.60 25.68 18.12
C ILE A 271 18.23 25.58 19.59
N THR A 272 16.95 25.45 19.88
CA THR A 272 16.43 25.39 21.24
C THR A 272 17.00 24.16 21.97
N SER A 273 17.60 24.35 23.15
CA SER A 273 18.31 23.29 23.89
C SER A 273 17.48 22.01 24.09
N ASN A 274 16.20 22.16 24.43
CA ASN A 274 15.30 21.01 24.62
C ASN A 274 15.09 20.19 23.33
N VAL A 275 15.14 20.83 22.16
CA VAL A 275 15.04 20.14 20.87
C VAL A 275 16.29 19.29 20.65
N ILE A 276 17.48 19.81 20.96
CA ILE A 276 18.75 19.08 20.88
C ILE A 276 18.70 17.83 21.77
N GLU A 277 18.23 17.96 23.01
CA GLU A 277 18.09 16.85 23.95
C GLU A 277 17.08 15.80 23.46
N THR A 278 15.96 16.24 22.89
CA THR A 278 14.94 15.36 22.31
C THR A 278 15.50 14.57 21.14
N ILE A 279 16.19 15.23 20.20
CA ILE A 279 16.87 14.59 19.07
C ILE A 279 17.86 13.53 19.58
N LYS A 280 18.71 13.87 20.56
CA LYS A 280 19.69 12.92 21.10
C LYS A 280 19.03 11.72 21.78
N SER A 281 17.93 11.93 22.51
CA SER A 281 17.21 10.87 23.20
C SER A 281 16.49 9.92 22.24
N LEU A 282 15.87 10.45 21.18
CA LEU A 282 15.27 9.65 20.11
C LEU A 282 16.33 8.79 19.40
N ASP A 283 17.51 9.35 19.15
CA ASP A 283 18.64 8.64 18.55
C ASP A 283 19.15 7.49 19.43
N GLN A 284 19.26 7.68 20.75
CA GLN A 284 19.62 6.60 21.68
C GLN A 284 18.61 5.44 21.65
N LYS A 285 17.31 5.75 21.52
CA LYS A 285 16.22 4.77 21.31
C LYS A 285 16.22 4.16 19.89
N GLY A 286 17.13 4.61 19.03
CA GLY A 286 17.30 4.16 17.65
C GLY A 286 16.14 4.57 16.74
N ILE A 287 15.45 5.66 17.07
CA ILE A 287 14.48 6.28 16.17
C ILE A 287 15.28 7.12 15.18
N ILE A 288 15.14 6.81 13.89
CA ILE A 288 15.85 7.50 12.82
C ILE A 288 15.27 8.89 12.65
N GLN A 289 16.10 9.87 12.34
CA GLN A 289 15.66 11.24 12.16
C GLN A 289 15.98 11.71 10.75
N THR A 290 15.11 12.53 10.19
CA THR A 290 15.27 13.18 8.88
C THR A 290 14.76 14.61 8.96
N ILE A 291 15.12 15.43 7.99
CA ILE A 291 14.56 16.76 7.80
C ILE A 291 13.56 16.71 6.66
N VAL A 292 12.43 17.39 6.81
CA VAL A 292 11.48 17.68 5.74
C VAL A 292 11.03 19.14 5.92
N SER A 293 11.78 20.05 5.31
CA SER A 293 11.58 21.49 5.47
C SER A 293 11.77 22.26 4.17
N LYS A 294 11.06 23.37 4.06
CA LYS A 294 11.08 24.28 2.91
C LYS A 294 12.09 25.39 3.14
N ASN A 295 13.35 25.09 2.84
CA ASN A 295 14.49 25.94 3.16
C ASN A 295 15.60 25.85 2.11
N ASP A 296 16.59 26.74 2.22
CA ASP A 296 17.85 26.64 1.50
C ASP A 296 18.77 25.59 2.16
N HIS A 297 19.30 24.67 1.35
CA HIS A 297 20.08 23.54 1.86
C HIS A 297 21.37 23.98 2.53
N ASP A 298 22.11 24.89 1.90
CA ASP A 298 23.47 25.21 2.34
C ASP A 298 23.45 25.98 3.66
N SER A 299 22.56 26.96 3.76
CA SER A 299 22.31 27.75 4.97
C SER A 299 21.90 26.86 6.15
N VAL A 300 20.94 25.95 5.95
CA VAL A 300 20.53 24.98 6.98
C VAL A 300 21.68 24.06 7.38
N SER A 301 22.47 23.59 6.40
CA SER A 301 23.56 22.65 6.67
C SER A 301 24.62 23.28 7.58
N GLU A 302 24.91 24.57 7.43
CA GLU A 302 25.86 25.28 8.27
C GLU A 302 25.38 25.38 9.72
N ILE A 303 24.12 25.78 9.92
CA ILE A 303 23.50 25.89 11.25
C ILE A 303 23.50 24.54 11.98
N LEU A 304 23.15 23.46 11.27
CA LEU A 304 23.12 22.13 11.87
C LEU A 304 24.53 21.57 12.13
N LYS A 305 25.52 21.88 11.29
CA LYS A 305 26.92 21.46 11.48
C LYS A 305 27.55 22.15 12.69
N ARG A 306 27.39 23.47 12.84
CA ARG A 306 27.96 24.21 13.99
C ARG A 306 27.39 23.73 15.33
N ASN A 307 26.15 23.22 15.32
CA ASN A 307 25.48 22.63 16.49
C ASN A 307 25.72 21.11 16.65
N GLY A 308 26.52 20.48 15.77
CA GLY A 308 26.81 19.05 15.83
C GLY A 308 25.61 18.13 15.54
N LEU A 309 24.58 18.64 14.89
CA LEU A 309 23.32 17.93 14.61
C LEU A 309 23.20 17.41 13.18
N TRP A 310 24.00 17.90 12.23
CA TRP A 310 23.88 17.48 10.82
C TRP A 310 23.88 15.96 10.64
N ASP A 311 24.80 15.27 11.31
CA ASP A 311 24.93 13.82 11.24
C ASP A 311 23.82 13.05 11.98
N TYR A 312 22.90 13.73 12.68
CA TYR A 312 21.70 13.13 13.27
C TYR A 312 20.62 12.86 12.22
N PHE A 313 20.62 13.60 11.12
CA PHE A 313 19.58 13.55 10.10
C PHE A 313 20.01 12.74 8.88
N ILE A 314 19.25 11.69 8.58
CA ILE A 314 19.47 10.75 7.49
C ILE A 314 18.54 11.11 6.33
N TYR A 315 19.08 11.28 5.12
CA TYR A 315 18.34 11.70 3.92
C TYR A 315 17.54 13.01 4.08
N PRO A 316 18.16 14.11 4.55
CA PRO A 316 17.44 15.37 4.73
C PRO A 316 16.83 15.85 3.40
N ALA A 317 15.55 16.18 3.42
CA ALA A 317 14.84 16.82 2.33
C ALA A 317 14.64 18.30 2.67
N ILE A 318 15.58 19.12 2.21
CA ILE A 318 15.57 20.58 2.35
C ILE A 318 15.32 21.15 0.96
N ASN A 319 14.05 21.41 0.64
CA ASN A 319 13.61 21.89 -0.66
C ASN A 319 12.16 22.39 -0.61
N TRP A 320 11.72 23.08 -1.66
CA TRP A 320 10.38 23.68 -1.77
C TRP A 320 9.26 22.70 -2.17
N GLY A 321 9.53 21.39 -2.22
CA GLY A 321 8.56 20.35 -2.56
C GLY A 321 7.52 20.11 -1.46
N GLN A 322 6.48 19.34 -1.79
CA GLN A 322 5.46 18.91 -0.82
C GLN A 322 6.06 17.96 0.23
N LYS A 323 5.72 18.16 1.50
CA LYS A 323 6.26 17.35 2.61
C LYS A 323 5.83 15.89 2.51
N SER A 324 4.58 15.62 2.12
CA SER A 324 4.10 14.25 1.89
C SER A 324 4.90 13.50 0.81
N SER A 325 5.27 14.17 -0.28
CA SER A 325 6.07 13.59 -1.36
C SER A 325 7.52 13.34 -0.93
N ASN A 326 8.10 14.26 -0.16
CA ASN A 326 9.43 14.07 0.45
C ASN A 326 9.44 12.88 1.41
N LEU A 327 8.42 12.74 2.28
CA LEU A 327 8.26 11.60 3.18
C LEU A 327 8.17 10.26 2.43
N LYS A 328 7.38 10.19 1.34
CA LYS A 328 7.30 8.99 0.48
C LYS A 328 8.68 8.60 -0.07
N THR A 329 9.47 9.58 -0.51
CA THR A 329 10.82 9.35 -1.05
C THR A 329 11.78 8.87 0.02
N ILE A 330 11.77 9.52 1.19
CA ILE A 330 12.62 9.16 2.33
C ILE A 330 12.27 7.75 2.83
N ALA A 331 10.99 7.41 2.95
CA ALA A 331 10.55 6.08 3.36
C ALA A 331 11.07 4.97 2.44
N LYS A 332 11.13 5.23 1.12
CA LYS A 332 11.74 4.31 0.15
C LYS A 332 13.25 4.19 0.35
N LYS A 333 13.97 5.30 0.53
CA LYS A 333 15.44 5.30 0.76
C LYS A 333 15.82 4.58 2.06
N ILE A 334 15.11 4.85 3.15
CA ILE A 334 15.33 4.19 4.45
C ILE A 334 14.80 2.73 4.44
N ASN A 335 13.90 2.41 3.51
CA ASN A 335 13.24 1.12 3.37
C ASN A 335 12.44 0.71 4.63
N ILE A 336 11.57 1.63 5.10
CA ILE A 336 10.65 1.42 6.22
C ILE A 336 9.25 1.93 5.89
N ASP A 337 8.23 1.32 6.47
CA ASP A 337 6.82 1.64 6.20
C ASP A 337 6.45 3.06 6.70
N LEU A 338 5.75 3.84 5.87
CA LEU A 338 5.29 5.20 6.20
C LEU A 338 4.42 5.26 7.47
N ASN A 339 3.70 4.18 7.80
CA ASN A 339 2.90 4.13 9.02
C ASN A 339 3.74 4.12 10.32
N THR A 340 5.07 4.08 10.22
CA THR A 340 5.99 4.21 11.36
C THR A 340 6.64 5.60 11.45
N PHE A 341 6.21 6.56 10.62
CA PHE A 341 6.73 7.92 10.63
C PHE A 341 5.92 8.83 11.56
N ALA A 342 6.62 9.84 12.09
CA ALA A 342 6.05 11.03 12.69
C ALA A 342 6.65 12.26 12.02
N LEU A 343 5.84 13.28 11.73
CA LEU A 343 6.27 14.61 11.32
C LEU A 343 6.11 15.57 12.51
N ILE A 344 7.11 16.41 12.75
CA ILE A 344 7.04 17.52 13.70
C ILE A 344 7.20 18.81 12.89
N ASP A 345 6.23 19.70 13.01
CA ASP A 345 6.10 20.88 12.16
C ASP A 345 5.27 21.93 12.90
N ASP A 346 5.66 23.20 12.92
CA ASP A 346 4.89 24.28 13.56
C ASP A 346 3.63 24.65 12.74
N SER A 347 3.72 24.54 11.41
CA SER A 347 2.69 24.96 10.48
C SER A 347 1.52 23.97 10.45
N HIS A 348 0.36 24.43 10.91
CA HIS A 348 -0.88 23.66 10.80
C HIS A 348 -1.21 23.28 9.34
N PHE A 349 -0.89 24.16 8.38
CA PHE A 349 -1.12 23.92 6.96
C PHE A 349 -0.30 22.73 6.45
N GLU A 350 0.99 22.67 6.77
CA GLU A 350 1.88 21.57 6.37
C GLU A 350 1.51 20.25 7.07
N ARG A 351 1.17 20.29 8.37
CA ARG A 351 0.63 19.11 9.07
C ARG A 351 -0.65 18.60 8.42
N PHE A 352 -1.56 19.50 8.02
CA PHE A 352 -2.80 19.13 7.35
C PHE A 352 -2.54 18.52 5.97
N GLU A 353 -1.60 19.06 5.19
CA GLU A 353 -1.18 18.47 3.90
C GLU A 353 -0.73 17.03 4.07
N VAL A 354 0.15 16.78 5.04
CA VAL A 354 0.66 15.43 5.31
C VAL A 354 -0.43 14.51 5.84
N ASN A 355 -1.27 14.93 6.78
CA ASN A 355 -2.37 14.11 7.27
C ASN A 355 -3.37 13.74 6.16
N LYS A 356 -3.63 14.66 5.23
CA LYS A 356 -4.53 14.42 4.09
C LYS A 356 -3.93 13.42 3.09
N GLN A 357 -2.65 13.57 2.76
CA GLN A 357 -1.98 12.74 1.75
C GLN A 357 -1.45 11.41 2.30
N LEU A 358 -1.15 11.35 3.60
CA LEU A 358 -0.50 10.27 4.31
C LEU A 358 -1.12 10.08 5.70
N PRO A 359 -2.40 9.66 5.81
CA PRO A 359 -3.11 9.50 7.08
C PRO A 359 -2.45 8.51 8.07
N GLN A 360 -1.56 7.65 7.57
CA GLN A 360 -0.78 6.72 8.38
C GLN A 360 0.42 7.36 9.09
N VAL A 361 0.84 8.56 8.68
CA VAL A 361 1.94 9.31 9.30
C VAL A 361 1.36 10.12 10.46
N ARG A 362 2.00 10.04 11.64
CA ARG A 362 1.62 10.91 12.76
C ARG A 362 2.12 12.32 12.51
N THR A 363 1.38 13.34 12.95
CA THR A 363 1.85 14.73 12.93
C THR A 363 1.77 15.32 14.34
N PHE A 364 2.81 16.02 14.76
CA PHE A 364 2.90 16.74 16.02
C PHE A 364 3.28 18.19 15.75
N SER A 365 2.77 19.09 16.58
CA SER A 365 3.20 20.49 16.60
C SER A 365 4.53 20.65 17.34
N ASN A 366 5.21 21.78 17.10
CA ASN A 366 6.41 22.17 17.84
C ASN A 366 6.18 22.25 19.37
N GLN A 367 4.95 22.61 19.80
CA GLN A 367 4.58 22.67 21.22
C GLN A 367 4.62 21.30 21.92
N GLU A 368 4.50 20.21 21.17
CA GLU A 368 4.48 18.86 21.70
C GLU A 368 5.88 18.25 21.87
N ILE A 369 6.94 18.90 21.37
CA ILE A 369 8.31 18.37 21.36
C ILE A 369 8.75 17.89 22.75
N ASN A 370 8.50 18.70 23.79
CA ASN A 370 8.88 18.39 25.18
C ASN A 370 8.21 17.10 25.71
N ASN A 371 7.04 16.75 25.18
CA ASN A 371 6.26 15.61 25.63
C ASN A 371 6.42 14.37 24.76
N LEU A 372 7.09 14.46 23.60
CA LEU A 372 7.19 13.35 22.65
C LEU A 372 7.70 12.06 23.30
N LEU A 373 8.73 12.16 24.14
CA LEU A 373 9.33 11.00 24.80
C LEU A 373 8.41 10.34 25.83
N THR A 374 7.36 11.03 26.28
CA THR A 374 6.35 10.49 27.21
C THR A 374 5.29 9.66 26.49
N TYR A 375 5.12 9.85 25.17
CA TYR A 375 4.07 9.16 24.43
C TYR A 375 4.43 7.68 24.17
N PRO A 376 3.47 6.75 24.31
CA PRO A 376 3.72 5.31 24.15
C PRO A 376 4.34 4.93 22.80
N GLU A 377 4.07 5.67 21.72
CA GLU A 377 4.64 5.39 20.40
C GLU A 377 6.15 5.65 20.28
N PHE A 378 6.71 6.53 21.12
CA PHE A 378 8.15 6.82 21.19
C PHE A 378 8.87 6.00 22.26
N ASP A 379 8.11 5.29 23.11
CA ASP A 379 8.68 4.42 24.12
C ASP A 379 9.27 3.14 23.49
N LEU A 380 10.54 3.22 23.12
CA LEU A 380 11.37 2.11 22.69
C LEU A 380 12.51 1.87 23.69
N PRO A 381 12.90 0.60 23.91
CA PRO A 381 14.04 0.27 24.75
C PRO A 381 15.35 0.75 24.11
N ILE A 382 16.28 1.18 24.95
CA ILE A 382 17.65 1.52 24.55
C ILE A 382 18.47 0.23 24.58
N THR A 383 19.02 -0.16 23.44
CA THR A 383 19.90 -1.32 23.30
C THR A 383 21.16 -0.92 22.54
N GLU A 384 22.23 -1.72 22.60
CA GLU A 384 23.46 -1.42 21.84
C GLU A 384 23.19 -1.28 20.34
N THR A 385 22.22 -2.03 19.81
CA THR A 385 21.81 -1.89 18.41
C THR A 385 21.04 -0.61 18.14
N SER A 386 20.24 -0.11 19.09
CA SER A 386 19.51 1.14 18.91
C SER A 386 20.50 2.32 18.80
N LYS A 387 21.51 2.36 19.69
CA LYS A 387 22.57 3.39 19.73
C LYS A 387 23.39 3.49 18.43
N ILE A 388 23.63 2.38 17.74
CA ILE A 388 24.40 2.37 16.49
C ILE A 388 23.53 2.47 15.23
N ARG A 389 22.20 2.53 15.37
CA ARG A 389 21.29 2.41 14.22
C ARG A 389 21.48 3.54 13.22
N ARG A 390 21.64 4.78 13.69
CA ARG A 390 21.93 5.93 12.85
C ARG A 390 23.23 5.75 12.05
N LYS A 391 24.31 5.35 12.74
CA LYS A 391 25.62 5.12 12.12
C LYS A 391 25.53 4.11 10.97
N SER A 392 24.70 3.06 11.13
CA SER A 392 24.45 2.08 10.07
C SER A 392 23.80 2.68 8.82
N TYR A 393 22.86 3.63 8.96
CA TYR A 393 22.28 4.35 7.82
C TYR A 393 23.26 5.39 7.23
N MET A 394 24.12 6.01 8.05
CA MET A 394 25.18 6.88 7.52
C MET A 394 26.16 6.10 6.63
N SER A 395 26.53 4.87 7.01
CA SER A 395 27.31 3.98 6.13
C SER A 395 26.57 3.63 4.83
N GLN A 396 25.23 3.53 4.87
CA GLN A 396 24.40 3.33 3.67
C GLN A 396 24.45 4.56 2.75
N ILE A 397 24.26 5.77 3.28
CA ILE A 397 24.36 7.03 2.51
C ILE A 397 25.73 7.17 1.85
N LYS A 398 26.80 6.89 2.59
CA LYS A 398 28.17 6.91 2.04
C LYS A 398 28.33 5.91 0.88
N ARG A 399 27.73 4.72 0.99
CA ARG A 399 27.76 3.71 -0.08
C ARG A 399 27.02 4.21 -1.32
N GLU A 400 25.82 4.75 -1.16
CA GLU A 400 25.00 5.24 -2.28
C GLU A 400 25.72 6.32 -3.09
N LYS A 401 26.39 7.27 -2.43
CA LYS A 401 27.20 8.29 -3.11
C LYS A 401 28.36 7.71 -3.93
N ILE A 402 28.96 6.62 -3.45
CA ILE A 402 30.04 5.94 -4.18
C ILE A 402 29.45 5.09 -5.32
N GLN A 403 28.27 4.50 -5.11
CA GLN A 403 27.55 3.75 -6.12
C GLN A 403 27.16 4.63 -7.31
N GLU A 404 26.67 5.85 -7.06
CA GLU A 404 26.31 6.83 -8.10
C GLU A 404 27.47 7.16 -9.04
N ASN A 405 28.71 7.05 -8.55
CA ASN A 405 29.93 7.33 -9.30
C ASN A 405 30.68 6.05 -9.74
N PHE A 406 30.08 4.88 -9.59
CA PHE A 406 30.72 3.60 -9.94
C PHE A 406 30.43 3.24 -11.40
N SER A 407 31.49 2.96 -12.17
CA SER A 407 31.40 2.72 -13.62
C SER A 407 31.14 1.27 -14.03
N GLY A 408 31.21 0.31 -13.08
CA GLY A 408 30.94 -1.11 -13.34
C GLY A 408 29.48 -1.51 -13.10
N ASP A 409 29.18 -2.79 -13.27
CA ASP A 409 27.85 -3.31 -12.96
C ASP A 409 27.56 -3.34 -11.44
N TYR A 410 26.31 -3.60 -11.08
CA TYR A 410 25.89 -3.60 -9.67
C TYR A 410 26.57 -4.72 -8.85
N ASP A 411 26.87 -5.87 -9.45
CA ASP A 411 27.49 -6.99 -8.74
C ASP A 411 28.97 -6.71 -8.47
N ASP A 412 29.67 -6.06 -9.40
CA ASP A 412 31.04 -5.57 -9.23
C ASP A 412 31.11 -4.51 -8.14
N PHE A 413 30.09 -3.63 -8.06
CA PHE A 413 29.97 -2.69 -6.96
C PHE A 413 29.84 -3.40 -5.61
N LEU A 414 28.97 -4.42 -5.50
CA LEU A 414 28.79 -5.20 -4.27
C LEU A 414 30.09 -5.92 -3.86
N LYS A 415 30.84 -6.51 -4.79
CA LYS A 415 32.18 -7.09 -4.51
C LYS A 415 33.12 -6.04 -3.95
N SER A 416 33.13 -4.84 -4.53
CA SER A 416 33.98 -3.74 -4.08
C SER A 416 33.68 -3.28 -2.65
N CYS A 417 32.47 -3.55 -2.13
CA CYS A 417 32.08 -3.22 -0.77
C CYS A 417 32.78 -4.12 0.27
N LYS A 418 33.34 -5.27 -0.15
CA LYS A 418 34.01 -6.24 0.72
C LYS A 418 33.13 -6.63 1.91
N MET A 419 31.88 -6.99 1.62
CA MET A 419 30.93 -7.42 2.65
C MET A 419 31.41 -8.72 3.29
N LYS A 420 31.28 -8.79 4.61
CA LYS A 420 31.60 -9.97 5.43
C LYS A 420 30.37 -10.36 6.24
N ILE A 421 30.02 -11.63 6.17
CA ILE A 421 28.98 -12.27 6.98
C ILE A 421 29.65 -13.24 7.94
N GLU A 422 29.22 -13.18 9.20
CA GLU A 422 29.58 -14.15 10.22
C GLU A 422 28.31 -14.87 10.68
N ILE A 423 28.38 -16.20 10.72
CA ILE A 423 27.24 -17.06 11.06
C ILE A 423 27.56 -17.86 12.32
N PHE A 424 26.65 -17.83 13.30
CA PHE A 424 26.85 -18.50 14.59
C PHE A 424 25.51 -18.84 15.29
N VAL A 425 25.54 -19.75 16.25
CA VAL A 425 24.41 -19.99 17.18
C VAL A 425 24.46 -18.92 18.28
N PRO A 426 23.36 -18.18 18.55
CA PRO A 426 23.35 -17.15 19.58
C PRO A 426 23.54 -17.77 20.97
N SER A 427 24.61 -17.40 21.66
CA SER A 427 25.00 -17.96 22.96
C SER A 427 24.89 -16.96 24.11
N THR A 428 25.19 -15.68 23.85
CA THR A 428 25.16 -14.60 24.86
C THR A 428 23.76 -14.00 25.02
N LYS A 429 23.50 -13.33 26.16
CA LYS A 429 22.22 -12.67 26.42
C LYS A 429 21.94 -11.60 25.36
N GLU A 430 22.95 -10.81 25.01
CA GLU A 430 22.88 -9.73 24.03
C GLU A 430 22.50 -10.25 22.63
N GLN A 431 23.10 -11.38 22.21
CA GLN A 431 22.76 -12.03 20.93
C GLN A 431 21.32 -12.53 20.92
N LYS A 432 20.85 -13.16 22.00
CA LYS A 432 19.49 -13.68 22.13
C LYS A 432 18.45 -12.56 22.11
N THR A 433 18.65 -11.52 22.92
CA THR A 433 17.79 -10.32 22.92
C THR A 433 17.72 -9.70 21.53
N ARG A 434 18.85 -9.65 20.81
CA ARG A 434 18.88 -9.11 19.46
C ARG A 434 18.13 -9.97 18.43
N CYS A 435 18.18 -11.29 18.55
CA CYS A 435 17.38 -12.19 17.73
C CYS A 435 15.87 -11.98 17.98
N PHE A 436 15.47 -11.85 19.24
CA PHE A 436 14.09 -11.53 19.62
C PHE A 436 13.63 -10.19 19.01
N GLU A 437 14.45 -9.12 19.10
CA GLU A 437 14.13 -7.83 18.48
C GLU A 437 13.88 -7.93 16.97
N LEU A 438 14.64 -8.78 16.26
CA LEU A 438 14.50 -8.97 14.81
C LEU A 438 13.13 -9.56 14.46
N PHE A 439 12.66 -10.57 15.20
CA PHE A 439 11.32 -11.13 15.04
C PHE A 439 10.22 -10.10 15.31
N GLN A 440 10.40 -9.23 16.30
CA GLN A 440 9.38 -8.24 16.66
C GLN A 440 9.27 -7.07 15.69
N ARG A 441 10.40 -6.65 15.08
CA ARG A 441 10.48 -5.39 14.30
C ARG A 441 10.47 -5.56 12.78
N SER A 442 10.71 -6.76 12.26
CA SER A 442 10.90 -7.00 10.82
C SER A 442 9.64 -7.54 10.16
N ASN A 443 9.15 -6.82 9.15
CA ASN A 443 7.92 -7.17 8.42
C ASN A 443 8.17 -7.49 6.94
N GLN A 444 9.09 -6.77 6.27
CA GLN A 444 9.29 -6.93 4.82
C GLN A 444 10.23 -8.08 4.47
N LEU A 445 11.28 -8.29 5.27
CA LEU A 445 12.20 -9.40 5.13
C LEU A 445 11.96 -10.41 6.26
N ASN A 446 10.73 -10.90 6.35
CA ASN A 446 10.32 -11.92 7.32
C ASN A 446 9.49 -12.99 6.59
N LEU A 447 10.03 -14.21 6.54
CA LEU A 447 9.45 -15.32 5.78
C LEU A 447 8.17 -15.89 6.42
N SER A 448 8.14 -15.98 7.75
CA SER A 448 7.07 -16.66 8.50
C SER A 448 6.04 -15.68 9.05
N GLY A 449 6.45 -14.45 9.38
CA GLY A 449 5.61 -13.49 10.10
C GLY A 449 5.42 -13.82 11.58
N ASN A 450 6.12 -14.84 12.10
CA ASN A 450 6.03 -15.26 13.49
C ASN A 450 6.59 -14.19 14.44
N LYS A 451 5.96 -14.09 15.61
CA LYS A 451 6.39 -13.24 16.71
C LYS A 451 6.52 -14.07 17.96
N PHE A 452 7.75 -14.42 18.29
CA PHE A 452 8.04 -15.25 19.46
C PHE A 452 8.08 -14.41 20.73
N SER A 453 7.70 -15.02 21.86
CA SER A 453 8.13 -14.58 23.19
C SER A 453 9.61 -14.92 23.44
N GLU A 454 10.23 -14.39 24.48
CA GLU A 454 11.60 -14.77 24.83
C GLU A 454 11.68 -16.25 25.26
N GLU A 455 10.66 -16.74 25.95
CA GLU A 455 10.54 -18.13 26.40
C GLU A 455 10.43 -19.08 25.21
N GLU A 456 9.58 -18.76 24.21
CA GLU A 456 9.43 -19.55 22.99
C GLU A 456 10.75 -19.62 22.20
N LEU A 457 11.44 -18.48 22.08
CA LEU A 457 12.74 -18.42 21.40
C LEU A 457 13.78 -19.27 22.13
N ASN A 458 13.82 -19.19 23.47
CA ASN A 458 14.70 -20.02 24.28
C ASN A 458 14.37 -21.51 24.15
N HIS A 459 13.09 -21.89 24.07
CA HIS A 459 12.69 -23.27 23.83
C HIS A 459 13.19 -23.77 22.47
N ILE A 460 13.07 -22.97 21.41
CA ILE A 460 13.61 -23.30 20.08
C ILE A 460 15.13 -23.48 20.14
N LEU A 461 15.84 -22.60 20.86
CA LEU A 461 17.30 -22.63 20.95
C LEU A 461 17.84 -23.91 21.61
N HIS A 462 17.11 -24.48 22.59
CA HIS A 462 17.54 -25.68 23.31
C HIS A 462 16.95 -26.98 22.75
N ASN A 463 16.10 -26.90 21.72
CA ASN A 463 15.47 -28.09 21.14
C ASN A 463 16.42 -28.75 20.13
N PRO A 464 16.78 -30.05 20.30
CA PRO A 464 17.74 -30.73 19.43
C PRO A 464 17.26 -30.89 17.98
N ASN A 465 15.96 -30.78 17.72
CA ASN A 465 15.39 -30.84 16.38
C ASN A 465 15.44 -29.49 15.64
N TYR A 466 15.89 -28.44 16.31
CA TYR A 466 15.98 -27.10 15.75
C TYR A 466 17.43 -26.61 15.72
N LEU A 467 17.75 -25.85 14.68
CA LEU A 467 19.00 -25.11 14.55
C LEU A 467 18.68 -23.63 14.35
N MET A 468 18.88 -22.86 15.42
CA MET A 468 18.79 -21.40 15.38
C MET A 468 20.13 -20.80 15.02
N ILE A 469 20.13 -19.90 14.04
CA ILE A 469 21.34 -19.26 13.51
C ILE A 469 21.14 -17.75 13.53
N ALA A 470 22.13 -17.03 14.09
CA ALA A 470 22.25 -15.59 14.00
C ALA A 470 23.25 -15.20 12.89
N ILE A 471 22.99 -14.07 12.24
CA ILE A 471 23.77 -13.56 11.12
C ILE A 471 24.26 -12.15 11.46
N ASN A 472 25.57 -12.00 11.56
CA ASN A 472 26.24 -10.71 11.75
C ASN A 472 26.86 -10.24 10.42
N CYS A 473 26.83 -8.94 10.15
CA CYS A 473 27.32 -8.38 8.90
C CYS A 473 28.16 -7.11 9.11
N SER A 474 29.18 -6.96 8.28
CA SER A 474 30.01 -5.75 8.17
C SER A 474 30.47 -5.55 6.73
N ASP A 475 30.92 -4.34 6.40
CA ASP A 475 31.56 -4.02 5.13
C ASP A 475 32.61 -2.92 5.30
N LYS A 476 33.22 -2.46 4.20
CA LYS A 476 34.26 -1.41 4.25
C LYS A 476 33.79 -0.06 4.82
N PHE A 477 32.47 0.18 4.88
CA PHE A 477 31.88 1.42 5.37
C PHE A 477 31.46 1.35 6.83
N GLY A 478 31.40 0.15 7.43
CA GLY A 478 31.09 -0.01 8.84
C GLY A 478 30.51 -1.37 9.22
N LYS A 479 30.20 -1.52 10.51
CA LYS A 479 29.56 -2.72 11.08
C LYS A 479 28.04 -2.52 11.12
N TYR A 480 27.28 -3.53 10.70
CA TYR A 480 25.82 -3.54 10.83
C TYR A 480 25.34 -4.20 12.13
N GLY A 481 26.15 -5.10 12.68
CA GLY A 481 25.80 -5.97 13.79
C GLY A 481 24.96 -7.17 13.35
N ILE A 482 24.21 -7.77 14.28
CA ILE A 482 23.32 -8.89 13.98
C ILE A 482 22.13 -8.39 13.15
N ILE A 483 22.13 -8.78 11.88
CA ILE A 483 21.16 -8.38 10.88
C ILE A 483 20.14 -9.46 10.57
N GLY A 484 20.35 -10.70 11.01
CA GLY A 484 19.45 -11.79 10.67
C GLY A 484 19.37 -12.88 11.71
N VAL A 485 18.24 -13.58 11.70
CA VAL A 485 18.00 -14.80 12.47
C VAL A 485 17.25 -15.80 11.60
N ILE A 486 17.64 -17.07 11.73
CA ILE A 486 17.06 -18.19 11.02
C ILE A 486 16.70 -19.27 12.04
N ASN A 487 15.51 -19.85 11.91
CA ASN A 487 15.18 -21.12 12.55
C ASN A 487 15.05 -22.19 11.48
N ASN A 488 15.73 -23.31 11.71
CA ASN A 488 15.59 -24.50 10.89
C ASN A 488 15.07 -25.64 11.76
N LYS A 489 14.09 -26.39 11.26
CA LYS A 489 13.71 -27.69 11.81
C LYS A 489 14.36 -28.77 10.95
N ILE A 490 15.16 -29.63 11.57
CA ILE A 490 15.93 -30.65 10.88
C ILE A 490 15.25 -32.00 11.15
N SER A 491 14.80 -32.67 10.09
CA SER A 491 14.34 -34.07 10.16
C SER A 491 15.38 -35.00 9.53
N GLU A 492 15.13 -36.31 9.50
CA GLU A 492 16.04 -37.27 8.87
C GLU A 492 16.28 -36.95 7.38
N GLU A 493 15.22 -36.69 6.61
CA GLU A 493 15.31 -36.49 5.16
C GLU A 493 15.37 -35.01 4.71
N ASN A 494 14.77 -34.10 5.49
CA ASN A 494 14.49 -32.74 5.04
C ASN A 494 15.17 -31.67 5.92
N TRP A 495 15.57 -30.58 5.27
CA TRP A 495 15.94 -29.34 5.94
C TRP A 495 14.79 -28.34 5.81
N GLU A 496 14.10 -28.05 6.91
CA GLU A 496 12.97 -27.11 6.90
C GLU A 496 13.38 -25.75 7.45
N LEU A 497 13.47 -24.74 6.60
CA LEU A 497 13.57 -23.34 6.98
C LEU A 497 12.20 -22.85 7.47
N THR A 498 12.02 -22.77 8.80
CA THR A 498 10.74 -22.34 9.41
C THR A 498 10.63 -20.85 9.51
N ASP A 499 11.75 -20.17 9.79
CA ASP A 499 11.80 -18.73 9.93
C ASP A 499 13.07 -18.20 9.29
N PHE A 500 12.93 -17.13 8.51
CA PHE A 500 14.05 -16.38 7.95
C PHE A 500 13.74 -14.89 8.04
N VAL A 501 14.48 -14.20 8.91
CA VAL A 501 14.26 -12.79 9.20
C VAL A 501 15.55 -12.02 8.99
N LEU A 502 15.47 -10.94 8.23
CA LEU A 502 16.57 -10.03 7.97
C LEU A 502 16.19 -8.58 8.25
N SER A 503 17.18 -7.77 8.60
CA SER A 503 17.03 -6.34 8.76
C SER A 503 16.92 -5.67 7.39
N CYS A 504 16.01 -4.72 7.22
CA CYS A 504 15.90 -3.90 6.00
C CYS A 504 17.23 -3.24 5.58
N ARG A 505 18.18 -3.08 6.53
CA ARG A 505 19.50 -2.50 6.30
C ARG A 505 20.40 -3.34 5.38
N VAL A 506 20.09 -4.60 5.14
CA VAL A 506 20.82 -5.45 4.17
C VAL A 506 20.03 -5.77 2.91
N ALA A 507 18.82 -5.20 2.77
CA ALA A 507 17.97 -5.41 1.62
C ALA A 507 18.69 -5.05 0.32
N GLN A 508 18.42 -5.79 -0.75
CA GLN A 508 18.94 -5.58 -2.11
C GLN A 508 20.47 -5.75 -2.25
N LYS A 509 21.17 -6.26 -1.22
CA LYS A 509 22.63 -6.51 -1.26
C LYS A 509 22.99 -7.96 -1.60
N LYS A 510 22.02 -8.74 -2.06
CA LYS A 510 22.13 -10.19 -2.30
C LYS A 510 22.60 -10.98 -1.07
N VAL A 511 22.42 -10.43 0.14
CA VAL A 511 22.72 -11.11 1.42
C VAL A 511 21.81 -12.31 1.59
N GLU A 512 20.53 -12.16 1.24
CA GLU A 512 19.52 -13.23 1.24
C GLU A 512 19.97 -14.42 0.39
N HIS A 513 20.51 -14.14 -0.80
CA HIS A 513 20.93 -15.15 -1.78
C HIS A 513 22.14 -15.94 -1.26
N HIS A 514 23.14 -15.25 -0.71
CA HIS A 514 24.32 -15.91 -0.14
C HIS A 514 23.95 -16.78 1.06
N ILE A 515 23.08 -16.30 1.94
CA ILE A 515 22.64 -17.05 3.12
C ILE A 515 21.85 -18.30 2.72
N LEU A 516 20.90 -18.17 1.79
CA LEU A 516 20.11 -19.32 1.32
C LEU A 516 20.97 -20.33 0.57
N GLU A 517 21.93 -19.88 -0.24
CA GLU A 517 22.88 -20.78 -0.89
C GLU A 517 23.74 -21.53 0.13
N TRP A 518 24.32 -20.82 1.10
CA TRP A 518 25.10 -21.43 2.17
C TRP A 518 24.25 -22.43 2.98
N LEU A 519 23.01 -22.10 3.33
CA LEU A 519 22.10 -23.03 4.02
C LEU A 519 21.82 -24.30 3.21
N MET A 520 21.63 -24.17 1.88
CA MET A 520 21.41 -25.33 1.02
C MET A 520 22.66 -26.21 0.89
N ILE A 521 23.85 -25.60 0.84
CA ILE A 521 25.13 -26.33 0.85
C ILE A 521 25.30 -27.07 2.18
N LEU A 522 25.08 -26.39 3.31
CA LEU A 522 25.12 -27.01 4.65
C LEU A 522 24.12 -28.16 4.77
N ALA A 523 22.89 -27.99 4.27
CA ALA A 523 21.88 -29.05 4.26
C ALA A 523 22.33 -30.26 3.43
N LYS A 524 22.96 -30.04 2.28
CA LYS A 524 23.53 -31.09 1.43
C LYS A 524 24.68 -31.83 2.13
N GLU A 525 25.59 -31.11 2.78
CA GLU A 525 26.69 -31.71 3.57
C GLU A 525 26.18 -32.55 4.73
N LYS A 526 25.06 -32.13 5.35
CA LYS A 526 24.32 -32.92 6.35
C LYS A 526 23.44 -34.01 5.75
N LYS A 527 23.67 -34.38 4.48
CA LYS A 527 23.01 -35.47 3.74
C LYS A 527 21.48 -35.33 3.63
N LYS A 528 20.96 -34.10 3.63
CA LYS A 528 19.53 -33.84 3.37
C LYS A 528 19.26 -33.84 1.86
N LYS A 529 18.09 -34.34 1.48
CA LYS A 529 17.69 -34.45 0.06
C LYS A 529 16.93 -33.22 -0.42
N ILE A 530 16.04 -32.70 0.44
CA ILE A 530 15.12 -31.62 0.10
C ILE A 530 15.27 -30.47 1.08
N PHE A 531 15.32 -29.25 0.54
CA PHE A 531 15.21 -28.01 1.30
C PHE A 531 13.80 -27.45 1.17
N ILE A 532 13.16 -27.18 2.30
CA ILE A 532 11.78 -26.69 2.38
C ILE A 532 11.78 -25.36 3.12
N ALA A 533 11.33 -24.29 2.46
CA ALA A 533 11.08 -23.01 3.12
C ALA A 533 9.59 -22.82 3.35
N LYS A 534 9.19 -22.77 4.63
CA LYS A 534 7.81 -22.50 5.04
C LYS A 534 7.59 -20.99 4.97
N SER A 535 6.76 -20.57 4.04
CA SER A 535 6.40 -19.16 3.86
C SER A 535 4.93 -18.92 4.15
N VAL A 536 4.66 -17.85 4.89
CA VAL A 536 3.31 -17.27 4.99
C VAL A 536 3.27 -16.07 4.05
N HIS A 537 2.60 -16.19 2.92
CA HIS A 537 2.52 -15.09 1.96
C HIS A 537 1.75 -13.91 2.55
N THR A 538 2.39 -12.76 2.61
CA THR A 538 1.77 -11.48 2.97
C THR A 538 2.14 -10.43 1.93
N PRO A 539 1.33 -9.37 1.75
CA PRO A 539 1.71 -8.26 0.87
C PRO A 539 3.02 -7.58 1.27
N LYS A 540 3.50 -7.76 2.52
CA LYS A 540 4.72 -7.11 3.00
C LYS A 540 5.98 -7.91 2.69
N ASN A 541 5.92 -9.24 2.66
CA ASN A 541 7.10 -10.09 2.49
C ASN A 541 7.39 -10.50 1.04
N GLU A 542 6.68 -9.93 0.08
CA GLU A 542 6.91 -10.11 -1.35
C GLU A 542 8.38 -9.92 -1.78
N PRO A 543 9.14 -8.92 -1.27
CA PRO A 543 10.56 -8.78 -1.64
C PRO A 543 11.40 -10.01 -1.31
N LEU A 544 11.18 -10.63 -0.16
CA LEU A 544 11.91 -11.85 0.25
C LEU A 544 11.44 -13.06 -0.55
N LEU A 545 10.15 -13.17 -0.86
CA LEU A 545 9.60 -14.29 -1.65
C LEU A 545 10.12 -14.29 -3.10
N LYS A 546 10.42 -13.10 -3.65
CA LYS A 546 11.06 -12.99 -4.97
C LYS A 546 12.43 -13.67 -5.01
N VAL A 547 13.23 -13.58 -3.95
CA VAL A 547 14.54 -14.26 -3.85
C VAL A 547 14.44 -15.75 -4.08
N PHE A 548 13.44 -16.42 -3.52
CA PHE A 548 13.24 -17.86 -3.73
C PHE A 548 12.87 -18.18 -5.18
N SER A 549 12.15 -17.27 -5.83
CA SER A 549 11.79 -17.40 -7.25
C SER A 549 13.03 -17.23 -8.13
N ASP A 550 13.89 -16.25 -7.83
CA ASP A 550 15.18 -16.01 -8.50
C ASP A 550 16.13 -17.21 -8.34
N MET A 551 16.10 -17.86 -7.18
CA MET A 551 16.83 -19.11 -6.88
C MET A 551 16.15 -20.38 -7.43
N LYS A 552 15.07 -20.24 -8.22
CA LYS A 552 14.34 -21.34 -8.88
C LYS A 552 13.78 -22.38 -7.89
N PHE A 553 13.22 -21.95 -6.76
CA PHE A 553 12.41 -22.81 -5.90
C PHE A 553 11.05 -23.10 -6.56
N LYS A 554 10.50 -24.28 -6.30
CA LYS A 554 9.15 -24.67 -6.75
C LYS A 554 8.18 -24.62 -5.59
N LYS A 555 6.95 -24.15 -5.82
CA LYS A 555 5.90 -24.21 -4.79
C LYS A 555 5.29 -25.61 -4.75
N ASN A 556 5.03 -26.13 -3.54
CA ASN A 556 4.26 -27.35 -3.34
C ASN A 556 2.77 -27.08 -3.19
N GLN A 557 1.97 -28.13 -2.97
CA GLN A 557 0.51 -28.03 -2.76
C GLN A 557 0.12 -27.15 -1.57
N ASN A 558 1.00 -27.03 -0.57
CA ASN A 558 0.81 -26.19 0.62
C ASN A 558 1.42 -24.79 0.47
N ASN A 559 1.78 -24.38 -0.76
CA ASN A 559 2.46 -23.11 -1.07
C ASN A 559 3.82 -22.90 -0.39
N HIS A 560 4.46 -23.95 0.14
CA HIS A 560 5.84 -23.88 0.62
C HIS A 560 6.82 -23.98 -0.55
N MET A 561 8.00 -23.39 -0.38
CA MET A 561 9.02 -23.32 -1.42
C MET A 561 10.00 -24.50 -1.26
N LEU A 562 10.13 -25.31 -2.30
CA LEU A 562 10.94 -26.53 -2.34
C LEU A 562 12.13 -26.40 -3.29
N LYS A 563 13.25 -27.00 -2.89
CA LYS A 563 14.43 -27.20 -3.72
C LYS A 563 15.05 -28.58 -3.49
N ASN A 564 15.35 -29.28 -4.58
CA ASN A 564 16.19 -30.49 -4.54
C ASN A 564 17.67 -30.08 -4.41
N LEU A 565 18.39 -30.71 -3.49
CA LEU A 565 19.78 -30.38 -3.14
C LEU A 565 20.85 -31.08 -3.99
N GLU A 566 20.50 -32.08 -4.81
CA GLU A 566 21.45 -32.89 -5.61
C GLU A 566 22.38 -32.00 -6.46
N ASN A 567 21.80 -31.03 -7.17
CA ASN A 567 22.52 -30.16 -8.13
C ASN A 567 22.84 -28.76 -7.59
N ILE A 568 22.93 -28.59 -6.26
CA ILE A 568 23.37 -27.32 -5.67
C ILE A 568 24.89 -27.22 -5.72
N SER A 569 25.36 -26.11 -6.28
CA SER A 569 26.75 -25.66 -6.32
C SER A 569 26.81 -24.19 -5.90
N LYS A 570 27.97 -23.74 -5.41
CA LYS A 570 28.20 -22.34 -5.03
C LYS A 570 28.18 -21.45 -6.28
N LYS A 571 27.33 -20.43 -6.30
CA LYS A 571 27.17 -19.47 -7.40
C LYS A 571 27.38 -18.04 -6.97
N TYR A 572 27.19 -17.72 -5.69
CA TYR A 572 27.33 -16.38 -5.18
C TYR A 572 28.68 -16.22 -4.47
N ASP A 573 29.54 -15.36 -5.01
CA ASP A 573 30.87 -15.07 -4.47
C ASP A 573 31.10 -13.56 -4.23
N LEU A 574 30.01 -12.83 -3.98
CA LEU A 574 30.07 -11.38 -3.74
C LEU A 574 30.38 -11.04 -2.28
N ILE A 575 30.15 -11.99 -1.36
CA ILE A 575 30.23 -11.78 0.09
C ILE A 575 31.11 -12.86 0.72
N THR A 576 32.09 -12.44 1.51
CA THR A 576 32.90 -13.37 2.31
C THR A 576 32.06 -13.87 3.50
N LEU A 577 31.95 -15.19 3.65
CA LEU A 577 31.19 -15.83 4.73
C LEU A 577 32.14 -16.58 5.66
N GLU A 578 32.09 -16.24 6.96
CA GLU A 578 32.76 -16.98 8.02
C GLU A 578 31.72 -17.84 8.78
N ASP A 579 31.84 -19.15 8.63
CA ASP A 579 30.98 -20.14 9.30
C ASP A 579 31.61 -20.61 10.61
N LYS A 580 31.00 -20.24 11.74
CA LYS A 580 31.42 -20.69 13.08
C LYS A 580 30.63 -21.89 13.59
N LEU A 581 29.69 -22.44 12.80
CA LEU A 581 28.93 -23.64 13.15
C LEU A 581 29.77 -24.92 13.01
N LEU A 582 30.66 -24.95 12.01
CA LEU A 582 31.48 -26.12 11.68
C LEU A 582 32.82 -26.21 12.43
N ARG A 583 33.21 -25.18 13.19
CA ARG A 583 34.46 -25.16 13.98
C ARG A 583 34.37 -25.83 15.36
N LYS A 584 33.26 -26.51 15.66
CA LYS A 584 33.13 -27.41 16.81
C LYS A 584 33.10 -28.86 16.33
N ASN A 585 34.22 -29.32 15.79
CA ASN A 585 34.58 -30.74 15.77
C ASN A 585 35.98 -30.84 16.36
#